data_AF-A0A1S8C9H8-F1
#
_entry.id   AF-A0A1S8C9H8-F1
#
_cell.length_a   1.000
_cell.length_b   1.000
_cell.length_c   1.000
_cell.angle_alpha   90.00
_cell.angle_beta   90.00
_cell.angle_gamma   90.00
#
_symmetry.space_group_name_H-M   'P 1'
#
loop_
_entity.id
_entity.type
_entity.pdbx_description
1 polymer ?
#
loop_
_entity_poly.entity_id
_entity_poly.type
_entity_poly.pdbx_seq_one_letter_code
_entity_poly.pdbx_strand_id
1 'polypeptide(L)' 'NPEPGWRLVVNSGPDGGQTVHHVHLHVLGGRGMSWPPG' A
#
# COMPACT_ATOMS: atom_id res chain seq x y z
N ASN A 1 -8.69 22.16 8.80
CA ASN A 1 -9.01 20.74 8.56
C ASN A 1 -7.70 20.07 8.18
N PRO A 2 -7.18 19.07 8.92
CA PRO A 2 -5.95 18.41 8.49
C PRO A 2 -6.15 17.75 7.11
N GLU A 3 -5.11 17.80 6.27
CA GLU A 3 -5.10 17.08 5.00
C GLU A 3 -5.33 15.57 5.26
N PRO A 4 -6.14 14.88 4.44
CA PRO A 4 -6.33 13.43 4.57
C PRO A 4 -5.00 12.66 4.47
N GLY A 5 -4.84 11.62 5.30
CA GLY A 5 -3.67 10.75 5.26
C GLY A 5 -3.64 9.77 4.09
N TRP A 6 -2.51 9.08 3.94
CA TRP A 6 -2.25 8.05 2.93
C TRP A 6 -1.39 6.91 3.50
N ARG A 7 -1.28 5.79 2.77
CA ARG A 7 -0.45 4.62 3.12
C ARG A 7 0.45 4.26 1.94
N LEU A 8 1.72 3.99 2.24
CA LEU A 8 2.64 3.34 1.31
C LEU A 8 2.64 1.83 1.57
N VAL A 9 2.69 1.06 0.49
CA VAL A 9 2.88 -0.40 0.54
C VAL A 9 3.97 -0.79 -0.45
N VAL A 10 4.90 -1.62 0.01
CA VAL A 10 5.91 -2.28 -0.81
C VAL A 10 5.74 -3.78 -0.63
N ASN A 11 5.46 -4.47 -1.73
CA ASN A 11 5.26 -5.91 -1.74
C ASN A 11 6.59 -6.59 -2.10
N SER A 12 6.95 -7.65 -1.39
CA SER A 12 8.14 -8.45 -1.66
C SER A 12 7.78 -9.93 -1.67
N GLY A 13 8.12 -10.61 -2.77
CA GLY A 13 7.88 -12.04 -2.95
C GLY A 13 6.39 -12.43 -3.06
N PRO A 14 6.11 -13.75 -3.17
CA PRO A 14 4.76 -14.27 -3.37
C PRO A 14 3.81 -13.95 -2.22
N ASP A 15 4.26 -14.10 -0.97
CA ASP A 15 3.43 -13.88 0.23
C ASP A 15 3.10 -12.40 0.44
N GLY A 16 3.95 -11.49 -0.06
CA GLY A 16 3.67 -10.06 -0.11
C GLY A 16 2.75 -9.66 -1.26
N GLY A 17 2.36 -10.58 -2.16
CA GLY A 17 1.55 -10.27 -3.34
C GLY A 17 2.30 -9.50 -4.43
N GLN A 18 3.63 -9.65 -4.55
CA GLN A 18 4.40 -9.03 -5.63
C GLN A 18 4.11 -9.72 -6.98
N THR A 19 3.66 -8.96 -7.97
CA THR A 19 3.38 -9.47 -9.33
C THR A 19 4.39 -9.00 -10.38
N VAL A 20 5.04 -7.84 -10.17
CA VAL A 20 6.08 -7.29 -11.05
C VAL A 20 7.41 -7.27 -10.30
N HIS A 21 8.43 -7.95 -10.85
CA HIS A 21 9.76 -8.10 -10.24
C HIS A 21 10.68 -6.90 -10.49
N HIS A 22 10.19 -5.71 -10.14
CA HIS A 22 10.94 -4.46 -10.04
C HIS A 22 10.46 -3.73 -8.79
N VAL A 23 11.34 -3.03 -8.07
CA VAL A 23 10.93 -2.29 -6.86
C VAL A 23 9.93 -1.21 -7.24
N HIS A 24 8.76 -1.23 -6.61
CA HIS A 24 7.72 -0.21 -6.77
C HIS A 24 6.98 0.02 -5.45
N LEU A 25 6.38 1.21 -5.31
CA LEU A 25 5.60 1.59 -4.16
C LEU A 25 4.17 1.88 -4.58
N HIS A 26 3.21 1.35 -3.83
CA HIS A 26 1.81 1.74 -3.95
C HIS A 26 1.53 2.93 -3.04
N VAL A 27 0.87 3.96 -3.56
CA VAL A 27 0.33 5.09 -2.77
C VAL A 27 -1.19 4.92 -2.72
N LEU A 28 -1.75 4.73 -1.53
CA LEU A 28 -3.18 4.53 -1.31
C LEU A 28 -3.74 5.67 -0.45
N GLY A 29 -4.85 6.26 -0.89
CA GLY A 29 -5.49 7.39 -0.20
C GLY A 29 -6.92 7.62 -0.69
N GLY A 30 -7.53 8.71 -0.23
CA GLY A 30 -8.90 9.11 -0.62
C GLY A 30 -10.03 8.34 0.06
N ARG A 31 -9.72 7.39 0.95
CA ARG A 31 -10.68 6.64 1.78
C ARG A 31 -10.04 6.13 3.07
N GLY A 32 -10.86 5.77 4.05
CA GLY A 32 -10.42 5.01 5.22
C GLY A 32 -9.84 3.64 4.81
N MET A 33 -8.71 3.27 5.42
CA MET A 33 -8.07 1.98 5.19
C MET A 33 -8.17 1.11 6.43
N SER A 34 -8.61 -0.12 6.25
CA SER A 34 -8.70 -1.11 7.32
C SER A 34 -7.33 -1.61 7.78
N TRP A 35 -7.35 -2.30 8.92
CA TRP A 35 -6.24 -3.03 9.49
C TRP A 35 -6.70 -4.45 9.84
N PRO A 36 -5.94 -5.53 9.53
CA PRO A 36 -4.64 -5.54 8.84
C PRO A 36 -4.73 -5.07 7.37
N PRO A 37 -3.60 -4.66 6.75
CA PRO A 37 -3.56 -4.06 5.41
C PRO A 37 -3.50 -5.14 4.31
N GLY A 38 -4.47 -6.04 4.32
CA GLY A 38 -4.42 -7.34 3.63
C GLY A 38 -4.69 -8.45 4.63
#